data_AF-A0A838CG28-F1
#
_entry.id   AF-A0A838CG28-F1
#
_cell.length_a   1.000
_cell.length_b   1.000
_cell.length_c   1.000
_cell.angle_alpha   90.00
_cell.angle_beta   90.00
_cell.angle_gamma   90.00
#
_symmetry.space_group_name_H-M   'P 1'
#
loop_
_entity.id
_entity.type
_entity.pdbx_description
1 polymer ?
#
loop_
_entity_poly.entity_id
_entity_poly.type
_entity_poly.pdbx_seq_one_letter_code
_entity_poly.pdbx_strand_id
1 'polypeptide(L)'
;MQLYPYDVPDGAHPLAWTLYGYGLDPTTINRLCRHLYDNLGARLHLPEPRDVTMGWAVDWALDPGDRDIAHVGHTLDIGLGFDTAVTIIDGALPPGIRLEAHTGRLVGVFKQAGLYRATFRLAPRIKYDPLGGPGGPDTAGKWIPLDQPRYTPPADPAPARDLAAMTPQELEALIVQAQQAQRAGLLRDADRESTGGD
;
A
#
# COMPACT_ATOMS: atom_id res chain seq x y z
N MET A 1 10.29 -11.52 18.70
CA MET A 1 9.29 -12.55 18.40
C MET A 1 9.84 -13.42 17.28
N GLN A 2 10.14 -14.70 17.54
CA GLN A 2 10.64 -15.59 16.50
C GLN A 2 9.44 -16.09 15.69
N LEU A 3 9.34 -15.65 14.44
CA LEU A 3 8.16 -15.88 13.58
C LEU A 3 8.06 -17.34 13.09
N TYR A 4 9.12 -18.14 13.23
CA TYR A 4 9.24 -19.51 12.74
C TYR A 4 10.19 -20.34 13.62
N PRO A 5 9.91 -21.62 13.93
CA PRO A 5 10.68 -22.40 14.91
C PRO A 5 12.05 -22.88 14.41
N TYR A 6 12.35 -22.70 13.11
CA TYR A 6 13.63 -23.06 12.50
C TYR A 6 14.40 -21.81 12.09
N ASP A 7 15.73 -21.88 12.15
CA ASP A 7 16.59 -20.81 11.69
C ASP A 7 16.44 -20.61 10.17
N VAL A 8 16.38 -19.34 9.78
CA VAL A 8 16.38 -18.97 8.36
C VAL A 8 17.78 -19.28 7.82
N PRO A 9 17.92 -20.06 6.73
CA PRO A 9 19.23 -20.39 6.17
C PRO A 9 20.02 -19.13 5.81
N ASP A 10 21.34 -19.20 5.92
CA ASP A 10 22.23 -18.09 5.57
C ASP A 10 21.95 -17.56 4.15
N GLY A 11 21.71 -16.25 4.06
CA GLY A 11 21.41 -15.56 2.80
C GLY A 11 19.95 -15.63 2.33
N ALA A 12 19.09 -16.42 2.98
CA ALA A 12 17.65 -16.40 2.74
C ALA A 12 16.98 -15.20 3.43
N HIS A 13 15.94 -14.67 2.79
CA HIS A 13 15.17 -13.56 3.34
C HIS A 13 14.43 -14.01 4.62
N PRO A 14 14.36 -13.19 5.69
CA PRO A 14 13.71 -13.58 6.95
C PRO A 14 12.24 -14.01 6.81
N LEU A 15 11.55 -13.49 5.79
CA LEU A 15 10.16 -13.82 5.46
C LEU A 15 10.02 -14.86 4.34
N ALA A 16 11.10 -15.57 3.95
CA ALA A 16 11.04 -16.61 2.91
C ALA A 16 9.99 -17.68 3.18
N TRP A 17 9.75 -18.00 4.45
CA TRP A 17 8.77 -18.99 4.88
C TRP A 17 7.33 -18.70 4.40
N THR A 18 6.99 -17.43 4.15
CA THR A 18 5.67 -17.02 3.65
C THR A 18 5.36 -17.54 2.25
N LEU A 19 6.39 -17.94 1.50
CA LEU A 19 6.29 -18.45 0.13
C LEU A 19 6.63 -19.94 0.03
N TYR A 20 6.84 -20.63 1.16
CA TYR A 20 7.00 -22.08 1.16
C TYR A 20 5.67 -22.76 0.84
N GLY A 21 5.72 -23.85 0.07
CA GLY A 21 4.52 -24.58 -0.39
C GLY A 21 3.99 -24.18 -1.76
N TYR A 22 4.53 -23.11 -2.37
CA TYR A 22 4.15 -22.68 -3.73
C TYR A 22 4.95 -23.34 -4.87
N GLY A 23 5.78 -24.34 -4.56
CA GLY A 23 6.60 -25.05 -5.56
C GLY A 23 7.73 -24.22 -6.19
N LEU A 24 8.07 -23.06 -5.59
CA LEU A 24 9.13 -22.17 -6.05
C LEU A 24 10.51 -22.63 -5.53
N ASP A 25 11.56 -22.45 -6.33
CA ASP A 25 12.92 -22.72 -5.88
C ASP A 25 13.42 -21.64 -4.88
N PRO A 26 14.42 -21.95 -4.03
CA PRO A 26 14.91 -21.02 -3.01
C PRO A 26 15.41 -19.68 -3.56
N THR A 27 16.01 -19.66 -4.77
CA THR A 27 16.50 -18.42 -5.37
C THR A 27 15.33 -17.53 -5.77
N THR A 28 14.30 -18.11 -6.38
CA THR A 28 13.07 -17.40 -6.76
C THR A 28 12.32 -16.88 -5.53
N ILE A 29 12.16 -17.70 -4.48
CA ILE A 29 11.55 -17.27 -3.21
C ILE A 29 12.30 -16.05 -2.65
N ASN A 30 13.62 -16.14 -2.57
CA ASN A 30 14.45 -15.09 -2.00
C ASN A 30 14.38 -13.79 -2.81
N ARG A 31 14.33 -13.88 -4.15
CA ARG A 31 14.11 -12.73 -5.03
C ARG A 31 12.72 -12.12 -4.85
N LEU A 32 11.68 -12.95 -4.78
CA LEU A 32 10.31 -12.50 -4.62
C LEU A 32 10.12 -11.84 -3.25
N CYS A 33 10.70 -12.39 -2.19
CA CYS A 33 10.68 -11.76 -0.87
C CYS A 33 11.35 -10.39 -0.87
N ARG A 34 12.55 -10.26 -1.44
CA ARG A 34 13.19 -8.93 -1.59
C ARG A 34 12.35 -7.98 -2.45
N HIS A 35 11.61 -8.49 -3.42
CA HIS A 35 10.71 -7.62 -4.16
C HIS A 35 9.50 -7.17 -3.32
N LEU A 36 8.79 -8.11 -2.70
CA LEU A 36 7.56 -7.84 -1.95
C LEU A 36 7.82 -7.07 -0.65
N TYR A 37 8.76 -7.55 0.16
CA TYR A 37 8.99 -7.03 1.49
C TYR A 37 9.93 -5.83 1.46
N ASP A 38 11.06 -5.95 0.77
CA ASP A 38 12.10 -4.94 0.83
C ASP A 38 11.81 -3.77 -0.13
N ASN A 39 11.51 -4.09 -1.40
CA ASN A 39 11.31 -3.05 -2.42
C ASN A 39 9.91 -2.44 -2.39
N LEU A 40 8.87 -3.23 -2.15
CA LEU A 40 7.47 -2.77 -2.15
C LEU A 40 6.94 -2.46 -0.74
N GLY A 41 7.59 -2.95 0.31
CA GLY A 41 7.16 -2.69 1.69
C GLY A 41 5.90 -3.43 2.10
N ALA A 42 5.48 -4.46 1.35
CA ALA A 42 4.35 -5.28 1.72
C ALA A 42 4.63 -5.95 3.07
N ARG A 43 3.64 -6.04 3.94
CA ARG A 43 3.76 -6.69 5.26
C ARG A 43 2.44 -7.36 5.60
N LEU A 44 2.53 -8.41 6.42
CA LEU A 44 1.35 -9.09 6.95
C LEU A 44 0.56 -8.18 7.92
N HIS A 45 1.27 -7.30 8.62
CA HIS A 45 0.69 -6.21 9.39
C HIS A 45 1.19 -4.89 8.81
N LEU A 46 0.27 -4.08 8.30
CA LEU A 46 0.59 -2.77 7.76
C LEU A 46 0.60 -1.74 8.89
N PRO A 47 1.75 -1.14 9.24
CA PRO A 47 1.75 -0.01 10.15
C PRO A 47 1.02 1.18 9.51
N GLU A 48 0.54 2.11 10.33
CA GLU A 48 0.05 3.38 9.81
C GLU A 48 1.18 4.11 9.07
N PRO A 49 0.90 4.66 7.87
CA PRO A 49 1.86 5.48 7.16
C PRO A 49 2.35 6.63 8.05
N ARG A 50 3.66 6.76 8.16
CA ARG A 50 4.29 7.85 8.94
C ARG A 50 5.43 8.48 8.16
N ASP A 51 5.60 9.77 8.35
CA ASP A 51 6.69 10.53 7.75
C ASP A 51 7.74 10.85 8.83
N VAL A 52 9.01 10.63 8.50
CA VAL A 52 10.15 10.92 9.36
C VAL A 52 11.01 11.95 8.65
N THR A 53 11.28 13.07 9.30
CA THR A 53 12.19 14.09 8.76
C THR A 53 13.51 14.04 9.49
N MET A 54 14.60 13.97 8.74
CA MET A 54 15.95 14.08 9.29
C MET A 54 16.68 15.25 8.66
N GLY A 55 17.58 15.84 9.44
CA GLY A 55 18.45 16.90 8.99
C GLY A 55 19.86 16.68 9.48
N TRP A 56 20.84 17.02 8.65
CA TRP A 56 22.26 16.92 8.96
C TRP A 56 22.94 18.27 8.74
N ALA A 57 23.78 18.67 9.68
CA ALA A 57 24.74 19.75 9.55
C ALA A 57 26.15 19.15 9.50
N VAL A 58 26.70 19.04 8.29
CA VAL A 58 28.00 18.40 8.04
C VAL A 58 29.08 19.48 8.00
N ASP A 59 30.00 19.49 8.96
CA ASP A 59 31.08 20.49 9.07
C ASP A 59 30.60 21.94 8.86
N TRP A 60 29.41 22.26 9.39
CA TRP A 60 28.79 23.56 9.22
C TRP A 60 28.65 24.26 10.58
N ALA A 61 29.15 25.50 10.68
CA ALA A 61 29.40 26.19 11.95
C ALA A 61 28.19 26.95 12.55
N LEU A 62 27.03 26.93 11.90
CA LEU A 62 25.83 27.66 12.35
C LEU A 62 24.89 26.76 13.16
N ASP A 63 24.25 27.37 14.17
CA ASP A 63 23.23 26.76 15.05
C ASP A 63 22.27 25.87 14.23
N PRO A 64 22.36 24.53 14.37
CA PRO A 64 21.78 23.62 13.38
C PRO A 64 20.25 23.60 13.35
N GLY A 65 19.57 24.18 14.34
CA GLY A 65 18.16 23.88 14.61
C GLY A 65 17.98 22.39 14.94
N ASP A 66 16.92 21.76 14.42
CA ASP A 66 16.63 20.32 14.58
C ASP A 66 17.49 19.39 13.69
N ARG A 67 18.80 19.63 13.60
CA ARG A 67 19.72 18.84 12.74
C ARG A 67 20.79 18.12 13.53
N ASP A 68 21.05 16.88 13.13
CA ASP A 68 22.16 16.09 13.62
C ASP A 68 23.49 16.67 13.13
N ILE A 69 24.46 16.82 14.03
CA ILE A 69 25.80 17.29 13.69
C ILE A 69 26.62 16.10 13.16
N ALA A 70 27.28 16.30 12.01
CA ALA A 70 28.12 15.31 11.38
C ALA A 70 29.40 15.95 10.82
N HIS A 71 30.37 15.11 10.48
CA HIS A 71 31.65 15.55 9.92
C HIS A 71 31.96 14.77 8.63
N VAL A 72 32.65 15.41 7.69
CA VAL A 72 33.14 14.71 6.50
C VAL A 72 34.08 13.59 6.93
N GLY A 73 33.88 12.41 6.34
CA GLY A 73 34.61 11.19 6.68
C GLY A 73 33.95 10.33 7.75
N HIS A 74 32.91 10.82 8.45
CA HIS A 74 32.18 10.00 9.41
C HIS A 74 31.22 9.04 8.73
N THR A 75 31.10 7.83 9.29
CA THR A 75 30.15 6.81 8.84
C THR A 75 28.79 7.05 9.49
N LEU A 76 27.73 6.98 8.69
CA LEU A 76 26.36 6.84 9.16
C LEU A 76 25.92 5.40 8.95
N ASP A 77 25.31 4.80 9.97
CA ASP A 77 24.60 3.53 9.87
C ASP A 77 23.45 3.51 10.88
N ILE A 78 22.27 3.95 10.44
CA ILE A 78 21.07 4.06 11.28
C ILE A 78 19.86 3.44 10.58
N GLY A 79 18.94 2.85 11.34
CA GLY A 79 17.66 2.35 10.83
C GLY A 79 16.54 3.36 11.01
N LEU A 80 15.81 3.68 9.93
CA LEU A 80 14.62 4.52 9.99
C LEU A 80 13.36 3.73 10.37
N GLY A 81 13.30 2.46 9.95
CA GLY A 81 12.21 1.54 10.23
C GLY A 81 12.38 0.26 9.42
N PHE A 82 12.13 -0.88 10.06
CA PHE A 82 12.23 -2.22 9.46
C PHE A 82 10.85 -2.84 9.20
N ASP A 83 9.81 -2.18 9.71
CA ASP A 83 8.42 -2.61 9.71
C ASP A 83 7.69 -2.30 8.41
N THR A 84 8.27 -1.56 7.45
CA THR A 84 7.70 -1.28 6.12
C THR A 84 8.76 -0.75 5.15
N ALA A 85 8.41 -0.40 3.92
CA ALA A 85 9.35 0.24 2.98
C ALA A 85 9.60 1.69 3.37
N VAL A 86 10.82 2.16 3.11
CA VAL A 86 11.24 3.54 3.32
C VAL A 86 11.47 4.19 1.96
N THR A 87 10.81 5.33 1.71
CA THR A 87 10.95 6.09 0.47
C THR A 87 11.26 7.55 0.79
N ILE A 88 12.23 8.13 0.09
CA ILE A 88 12.49 9.58 0.18
C ILE A 88 11.37 10.29 -0.58
N ILE A 89 10.65 11.19 0.09
CA ILE A 89 9.55 11.96 -0.50
C ILE A 89 9.87 13.44 -0.68
N ASP A 90 10.86 13.96 0.05
CA ASP A 90 11.31 15.34 -0.07
C ASP A 90 12.77 15.50 0.39
N GLY A 91 13.44 16.54 -0.10
CA GLY A 91 14.81 16.87 0.25
C GLY A 91 15.87 15.95 -0.37
N ALA A 92 17.08 15.99 0.18
CA ALA A 92 18.23 15.25 -0.32
C ALA A 92 19.11 14.71 0.80
N LEU A 93 19.66 13.51 0.57
CA LEU A 93 20.67 12.93 1.44
C LEU A 93 22.01 13.65 1.26
N PRO A 94 22.82 13.77 2.33
CA PRO A 94 24.21 14.18 2.22
C PRO A 94 24.99 13.32 1.21
N PRO A 95 25.89 13.89 0.38
CA PRO A 95 26.73 13.14 -0.54
C PRO A 95 27.49 12.01 0.17
N GLY A 96 27.37 10.79 -0.36
CA GLY A 96 28.00 9.58 0.17
C GLY A 96 27.14 8.80 1.18
N ILE A 97 26.01 9.35 1.63
CA ILE A 97 24.96 8.62 2.33
C ILE A 97 23.95 8.09 1.32
N ARG A 98 23.48 6.85 1.52
CA ARG A 98 22.44 6.23 0.69
C ARG A 98 21.41 5.53 1.57
N LEU A 99 20.17 5.50 1.09
CA LEU A 99 19.12 4.69 1.66
C LEU A 99 19.21 3.28 1.09
N GLU A 100 19.38 2.30 1.97
CA GLU A 100 19.12 0.90 1.68
C GLU A 100 17.64 0.63 1.85
N ALA A 101 16.87 0.78 0.77
CA ALA A 101 15.42 0.62 0.81
C ALA A 101 14.99 -0.72 1.42
N HIS A 102 15.79 -1.77 1.21
CA HIS A 102 15.53 -3.12 1.70
C HIS A 102 15.61 -3.27 3.22
N THR A 103 16.53 -2.58 3.87
CA THR A 103 16.70 -2.61 5.32
C THR A 103 16.12 -1.37 6.00
N GLY A 104 15.67 -0.38 5.23
CA GLY A 104 15.28 0.93 5.75
C GLY A 104 16.43 1.66 6.45
N ARG A 105 17.69 1.31 6.14
CA ARG A 105 18.88 1.89 6.77
C ARG A 105 19.47 3.01 5.93
N LEU A 106 19.91 4.06 6.59
CA LEU A 106 20.80 5.05 6.00
C LEU A 106 22.24 4.64 6.30
N VAL A 107 22.98 4.33 5.23
CA VAL A 107 24.37 3.87 5.34
C VAL A 107 25.28 4.69 4.45
N GLY A 108 26.53 4.86 4.87
CA GLY A 108 27.58 5.44 4.03
C GLY A 108 28.49 6.37 4.81
N VAL A 109 29.24 7.21 4.08
CA VAL A 109 30.19 8.16 4.66
C VAL A 109 29.87 9.55 4.14
N PHE A 110 29.81 10.54 5.03
CA PHE A 110 29.62 11.93 4.62
C PHE A 110 30.82 12.42 3.81
N LYS A 111 30.59 12.89 2.58
CA LYS A 111 31.68 13.31 1.67
C LYS A 111 31.82 14.82 1.50
N GLN A 112 30.80 15.59 1.84
CA GLN A 112 30.78 17.02 1.57
C GLN A 112 30.09 17.79 2.68
N ALA A 113 30.74 18.86 3.15
CA ALA A 113 30.18 19.79 4.12
C ALA A 113 28.92 20.49 3.57
N GLY A 114 27.98 20.81 4.45
CA GLY A 114 26.74 21.47 4.08
C GLY A 114 25.56 21.12 4.97
N LEU A 115 24.42 21.73 4.68
CA LEU A 115 23.16 21.49 5.35
C LEU A 115 22.26 20.64 4.46
N TYR A 116 21.84 19.48 4.97
CA TYR A 116 21.03 18.52 4.21
C TYR A 116 19.77 18.17 5.00
N ARG A 117 18.63 18.10 4.34
CA ARG A 117 17.36 17.64 4.95
C ARG A 117 16.73 16.64 4.02
N ALA A 118 16.19 15.56 4.57
CA ALA A 118 15.41 14.59 3.81
C ALA A 118 14.19 14.16 4.65
N THR A 119 13.07 14.01 3.96
CA THR A 119 11.83 13.48 4.53
C THR A 119 11.58 12.11 3.92
N PHE A 120 11.30 11.15 4.79
CA PHE A 120 11.09 9.75 4.44
C PHE A 120 9.67 9.35 4.77
N ARG A 121 8.99 8.68 3.84
CA ARG A 121 7.74 7.98 4.09
C ARG A 121 8.01 6.53 4.43
N LEU A 122 7.46 6.09 5.57
CA LEU A 122 7.44 4.71 6.00
C LEU A 122 6.06 4.14 5.73
N ALA A 123 5.92 3.50 4.57
CA ALA A 123 4.70 2.85 4.13
C ALA A 123 4.98 1.92 2.93
N PRO A 124 4.08 0.98 2.59
CA PRO A 124 4.18 0.25 1.33
C PRO A 124 4.17 1.20 0.14
N ARG A 125 4.81 0.81 -0.96
CA ARG A 125 4.85 1.64 -2.17
C ARG A 125 3.63 1.45 -3.06
N ILE A 126 2.88 0.37 -2.85
CA ILE A 126 1.70 0.02 -3.64
C ILE A 126 0.52 -0.36 -2.75
N LYS A 127 -0.69 -0.21 -3.28
CA LYS A 127 -1.93 -0.74 -2.72
C LYS A 127 -2.80 -1.35 -3.81
N TYR A 128 -3.70 -2.23 -3.44
CA TYR A 128 -4.71 -2.77 -4.34
C TYR A 128 -5.90 -1.80 -4.46
N ASP A 129 -6.31 -1.54 -5.70
CA ASP A 129 -7.52 -0.84 -6.08
C ASP A 129 -8.52 -1.84 -6.66
N PRO A 130 -9.66 -2.07 -5.98
CA PRO A 130 -10.68 -3.00 -6.46
C PRO A 130 -11.55 -2.40 -7.56
N LEU A 131 -11.25 -1.20 -8.06
CA LEU A 131 -11.99 -0.52 -9.13
C LEU A 131 -13.49 -0.35 -8.81
N GLY A 132 -13.80 -0.12 -7.53
CA GLY A 132 -15.17 -0.02 -7.02
C GLY A 132 -15.87 -1.34 -6.74
N GLY A 133 -15.22 -2.48 -7.00
CA GLY A 133 -15.68 -3.80 -6.60
C GLY A 133 -15.35 -4.15 -5.14
N PRO A 134 -15.75 -5.34 -4.67
CA PRO A 134 -15.48 -5.81 -3.32
C PRO A 134 -14.01 -6.21 -3.08
N GLY A 135 -13.19 -6.32 -4.13
CA GLY A 135 -11.77 -6.67 -4.04
C GLY A 135 -11.49 -8.15 -3.72
N GLY A 136 -12.43 -9.02 -4.08
CA GLY A 136 -12.27 -10.47 -3.99
C GLY A 136 -11.30 -11.04 -5.04
N PRO A 137 -10.82 -12.28 -4.86
CA PRO A 137 -9.85 -12.92 -5.76
C PRO A 137 -10.38 -13.15 -7.18
N ASP A 138 -11.70 -13.17 -7.36
CA ASP A 138 -12.43 -13.30 -8.61
C ASP A 138 -12.79 -11.95 -9.25
N THR A 139 -12.48 -10.83 -8.59
CA THR A 139 -12.82 -9.49 -9.07
C THR A 139 -11.62 -8.80 -9.71
N ALA A 140 -11.87 -8.08 -10.81
CA ALA A 140 -10.83 -7.31 -11.45
C ALA A 140 -10.37 -6.16 -10.55
N GLY A 141 -9.06 -5.94 -10.50
CA GLY A 141 -8.48 -4.80 -9.79
C GLY A 141 -7.08 -4.51 -10.28
N LYS A 142 -6.48 -3.46 -9.71
CA LYS A 142 -5.15 -2.99 -10.11
C LYS A 142 -4.29 -2.70 -8.90
N TRP A 143 -3.02 -3.07 -8.99
CA TRP A 143 -2.00 -2.58 -8.08
C TRP A 143 -1.60 -1.16 -8.52
N ILE A 144 -1.77 -0.20 -7.62
CA ILE A 144 -1.48 1.22 -7.87
C ILE A 144 -0.47 1.75 -6.84
N PRO A 145 0.31 2.80 -7.13
CA PRO A 145 1.10 3.50 -6.13
C PRO A 145 0.28 3.90 -4.89
N LEU A 146 0.90 3.90 -3.72
CA LEU A 146 0.21 4.18 -2.45
C LEU A 146 -0.52 5.54 -2.47
N ASP A 147 0.13 6.57 -3.02
CA ASP A 147 -0.39 7.94 -3.03
C ASP A 147 -1.45 8.17 -4.13
N GLN A 148 -1.62 7.23 -5.07
CA GLN A 148 -2.66 7.34 -6.09
C GLN A 148 -4.04 7.11 -5.45
N PRO A 149 -5.05 7.98 -5.66
CA PRO A 149 -6.40 7.73 -5.18
C PRO A 149 -6.99 6.49 -5.85
N ARG A 150 -7.78 5.71 -5.10
CA ARG A 150 -8.52 4.58 -5.67
C ARG A 150 -9.60 5.09 -6.62
N TYR A 151 -9.89 4.30 -7.64
CA TYR A 151 -11.02 4.55 -8.51
C TYR A 151 -12.32 4.56 -7.71
N THR A 152 -13.08 5.64 -7.89
CA THR A 152 -14.43 5.76 -7.37
C THR A 152 -15.36 5.64 -8.56
N PRO A 153 -16.23 4.61 -8.62
CA PRO A 153 -17.25 4.52 -9.66
C PRO A 153 -18.06 5.82 -9.71
N PRO A 154 -18.48 6.26 -10.91
CA PRO A 154 -19.51 7.27 -11.00
C PRO A 154 -20.68 6.82 -10.13
N ALA A 155 -21.06 7.66 -9.16
CA ALA A 155 -22.31 7.44 -8.47
C ALA A 155 -23.40 7.54 -9.52
N ASP A 156 -24.18 6.46 -9.70
CA ASP A 156 -25.45 6.61 -10.40
C ASP A 156 -26.20 7.76 -9.70
N PRO A 157 -26.80 8.69 -10.46
CA PRO A 157 -27.57 9.76 -9.83
C PRO A 157 -28.57 9.08 -8.89
N ALA A 158 -28.51 9.47 -7.60
CA ALA A 158 -29.50 9.04 -6.64
C ALA A 158 -30.86 9.22 -7.30
N PRO A 159 -31.76 8.22 -7.25
CA PRO A 159 -33.05 8.32 -7.92
C PRO A 159 -33.66 9.66 -7.52
N ALA A 160 -33.81 10.55 -8.51
CA ALA A 160 -34.04 11.98 -8.28
C ALA A 160 -35.41 12.29 -7.64
N ARG A 161 -36.17 11.24 -7.27
CA ARG A 161 -37.49 11.38 -6.66
C ARG A 161 -37.37 11.15 -5.16
N ASP A 162 -37.30 12.26 -4.46
CA ASP A 162 -37.64 12.29 -3.04
C ASP A 162 -39.08 11.77 -2.86
N LEU A 163 -39.23 10.60 -2.26
CA LEU A 163 -40.52 9.94 -2.03
C LEU A 163 -41.45 10.83 -1.17
N ALA A 164 -40.88 11.66 -0.29
CA ALA A 164 -41.64 12.54 0.58
C ALA A 164 -42.24 13.75 -0.17
N ALA A 165 -41.70 14.08 -1.35
CA ALA A 165 -42.20 15.16 -2.19
C ALA A 165 -43.21 14.68 -3.25
N MET A 166 -43.45 13.37 -3.37
CA MET A 166 -44.36 12.81 -4.37
C MET A 166 -45.82 12.99 -3.94
N THR A 167 -46.68 13.27 -4.91
CA THR A 167 -48.12 13.20 -4.66
C THR A 167 -48.55 11.75 -4.38
N PRO A 168 -49.66 11.52 -3.67
CA PRO A 168 -50.16 10.17 -3.42
C PRO A 168 -50.36 9.33 -4.70
N GLN A 169 -50.77 9.98 -5.79
CA GLN A 169 -50.99 9.33 -7.09
C GLN A 169 -49.69 8.89 -7.76
N GLU A 170 -48.64 9.71 -7.65
CA GLU A 170 -47.31 9.38 -8.17
C GLU A 170 -46.66 8.26 -7.36
N LEU A 171 -46.87 8.24 -6.04
CA LEU A 171 -46.39 7.19 -5.16
C LEU A 171 -47.08 5.85 -5.47
N GLU A 172 -48.40 5.86 -5.65
CA GLU A 172 -49.18 4.68 -6.05
C GLU A 172 -48.69 4.11 -7.38
N ALA A 173 -48.49 4.97 -8.38
CA ALA A 173 -47.98 4.56 -9.70
C ALA A 173 -46.57 3.95 -9.59
N LEU A 174 -45.70 4.50 -8.74
CA LEU A 174 -44.36 3.98 -8.48
C LEU A 174 -44.41 2.60 -7.79
N ILE A 175 -45.30 2.41 -6.82
CA ILE A 175 -45.51 1.13 -6.13
C ILE A 175 -45.97 0.06 -7.12
N VAL A 176 -46.95 0.38 -7.96
CA VAL A 176 -47.45 -0.55 -9.00
C VAL A 176 -46.33 -0.93 -9.97
N GLN A 177 -45.53 0.05 -10.41
CA GLN A 177 -44.39 -0.20 -11.30
C GLN A 177 -43.33 -1.10 -10.64
N ALA A 178 -43.03 -0.87 -9.36
CA ALA A 178 -42.08 -1.69 -8.61
C ALA A 178 -42.55 -3.14 -8.43
N GLN A 179 -43.85 -3.35 -8.13
CA GLN A 179 -44.44 -4.68 -8.02
C GLN A 179 -44.42 -5.44 -9.35
N GLN A 180 -44.68 -4.76 -10.46
CA GLN A 180 -44.60 -5.36 -11.79
C GLN A 180 -43.16 -5.76 -12.15
N ALA A 181 -42.18 -4.92 -11.83
CA ALA A 181 -40.77 -5.22 -12.05
C ALA A 181 -40.30 -6.43 -11.22
N GLN A 182 -40.70 -6.52 -9.95
CA GLN A 182 -40.41 -7.69 -9.11
C GLN A 182 -41.02 -8.96 -9.69
N ARG A 183 -42.27 -8.91 -10.13
CA ARG A 183 -42.96 -10.07 -10.71
C ARG A 183 -42.27 -10.54 -12.01
N ALA A 184 -41.83 -9.60 -12.84
CA ALA A 184 -41.08 -9.90 -14.06
C ALA A 184 -39.65 -10.43 -13.78
N GLY A 185 -39.02 -10.02 -12.68
CA GLY A 185 -37.75 -10.58 -12.22
C GLY A 185 -37.89 -12.04 -11.79
N LEU A 186 -38.88 -12.32 -10.94
CA LEU A 186 -39.17 -13.69 -10.47
C LEU A 186 -39.47 -14.66 -11.61
N LEU A 187 -40.17 -14.20 -12.66
CA LEU A 187 -40.42 -15.02 -13.85
C LEU A 187 -39.13 -15.32 -14.62
N ARG A 188 -38.23 -14.33 -14.78
CA ARG A 188 -36.93 -14.55 -15.44
C ARG A 188 -36.02 -15.50 -14.67
N ASP A 189 -36.06 -15.44 -13.34
CA ASP A 189 -35.26 -16.32 -12.49
C ASP A 189 -35.82 -17.75 -12.52
N ALA A 190 -37.15 -17.92 -12.51
CA ALA A 190 -37.79 -19.21 -12.71
C ALA A 190 -37.51 -19.82 -14.10
N ASP A 191 -37.51 -19.01 -15.17
CA ASP A 191 -37.18 -19.46 -16.51
C ASP A 191 -35.71 -19.93 -16.62
N ARG A 192 -34.78 -19.23 -15.96
CA ARG A 192 -33.36 -19.63 -15.87
C ARG A 192 -33.15 -20.93 -15.08
N GLU A 193 -33.89 -21.12 -13.99
CA GLU A 193 -33.87 -22.38 -13.23
C GLU A 193 -34.43 -23.55 -14.06
N SER A 194 -35.42 -23.30 -14.93
CA SER A 194 -36.00 -24.34 -15.80
C SER A 194 -35.14 -24.72 -17.01
N THR A 195 -34.24 -23.84 -17.46
CA THR A 195 -33.34 -24.07 -18.62
C THR A 195 -31.93 -24.54 -18.24
N GLY A 196 -31.57 -24.52 -16.95
CA GLY A 196 -30.28 -24.98 -16.44
C GLY A 196 -30.24 -26.45 -15.98
N GLY A 197 -31.32 -27.22 -16.21
CA GLY A 197 -31.43 -28.63 -15.86
C GLY A 197 -31.58 -29.51 -17.10
N ASP A 198 -30.50 -29.66 -17.87
CA ASP A 198 -30.28 -30.76 -18.83
C ASP A 198 -28.76 -31.02 -18.95
#